data_AF-A0AAC9PWA0-F1
#
_entry.id   AF-A0AAC9PWA0-F1
#
_cell.length_a   1.000
_cell.length_b   1.000
_cell.length_c   1.000
_cell.angle_alpha   90.00
_cell.angle_beta   90.00
_cell.angle_gamma   90.00
#
_symmetry.space_group_name_H-M   'P 1'
#
loop_
_entity.id
_entity.type
_entity.pdbx_description
1 polymer ?
#
loop_
_entity_poly.entity_id
_entity_poly.type
_entity_poly.pdbx_seq_one_letter_code
_entity_poly.pdbx_strand_id
1 'polypeptide(L)'
;MIFSKKQFSRILKTDKNSSNKKTTTVQLFSTKKQHLNNLHNNLKQLEFISFFEMHLDKKNEDKYSLSFLQELEKIRHYAKINTLKSIQYCKE
;
A
#
# COMPACT_ATOMS: atom_id res chain seq x y z
N MET A 1 -20.06 -22.20 0.83
CA MET A 1 -19.86 -20.96 0.04
C MET A 1 -18.39 -20.57 0.15
N ILE A 2 -17.56 -20.94 -0.82
CA ILE A 2 -16.09 -20.86 -0.73
C ILE A 2 -15.62 -19.64 -1.53
N PHE A 3 -15.24 -18.57 -0.84
CA PHE A 3 -14.63 -17.40 -1.50
C PHE A 3 -13.17 -17.72 -1.87
N SER A 4 -12.94 -17.78 -3.18
CA SER A 4 -11.65 -18.03 -3.83
C SER A 4 -10.66 -16.90 -3.55
N LYS A 5 -9.58 -17.20 -2.82
CA LYS A 5 -8.44 -16.30 -2.48
C LYS A 5 -7.52 -15.97 -3.68
N LYS A 6 -8.06 -15.89 -4.89
CA LYS A 6 -7.25 -15.96 -6.14
C LYS A 6 -7.15 -14.66 -6.94
N GLN A 7 -7.31 -13.49 -6.32
CA GLN A 7 -7.31 -12.20 -7.04
C GLN A 7 -6.14 -11.24 -6.72
N PHE A 8 -5.17 -11.59 -5.87
CA PHE A 8 -4.04 -10.69 -5.56
C PHE A 8 -2.65 -11.16 -6.01
N SER A 9 -2.52 -12.33 -6.65
CA SER A 9 -1.20 -12.89 -6.99
C SER A 9 -0.58 -12.40 -8.32
N ARG A 10 -1.13 -11.37 -8.97
CA ARG A 10 -0.64 -10.92 -10.30
C ARG A 10 0.44 -9.83 -10.29
N ILE A 11 0.86 -9.31 -9.13
CA ILE A 11 1.76 -8.13 -9.09
C ILE A 11 3.26 -8.47 -8.87
N LEU A 12 3.62 -9.74 -8.68
CA LEU A 12 5.03 -10.12 -8.46
C LEU A 12 5.49 -11.19 -9.47
N LYS A 13 5.87 -10.74 -10.66
CA LYS A 13 6.81 -11.48 -11.50
C LYS A 13 8.13 -10.71 -11.52
N THR A 14 9.10 -11.20 -10.76
CA THR A 14 10.50 -10.80 -10.87
C THR A 14 11.17 -11.71 -11.88
N ASP A 15 11.46 -11.20 -13.07
CA ASP A 15 12.27 -11.92 -14.06
C ASP A 15 13.74 -11.91 -13.62
N LYS A 16 14.31 -13.12 -13.53
CA LYS A 16 15.73 -13.36 -13.28
C LYS A 16 16.52 -13.33 -14.59
N ASN A 17 17.61 -12.57 -14.56
CA ASN A 17 18.87 -12.67 -15.31
C ASN A 17 18.90 -12.24 -16.79
N SER A 18 19.69 -11.20 -17.09
CA SER A 18 20.85 -11.32 -17.98
C SER A 18 21.81 -10.12 -17.84
N SER A 19 23.10 -10.44 -17.91
CA SER A 19 24.30 -9.60 -17.73
C SER A 19 24.38 -8.39 -18.67
N ASN A 20 24.83 -7.22 -18.17
CA ASN A 20 26.04 -6.55 -18.69
C ASN A 20 26.41 -5.27 -17.94
N LYS A 21 27.71 -5.12 -17.72
CA LYS A 21 28.44 -4.11 -16.93
C LYS A 21 28.23 -2.66 -17.42
N LYS A 22 27.07 -2.05 -17.11
CA LYS A 22 26.80 -0.59 -17.09
C LYS A 22 25.68 -0.22 -16.09
N THR A 23 25.43 -1.08 -15.10
CA THR A 23 24.12 -1.23 -14.43
C THR A 23 23.91 -0.40 -13.16
N THR A 24 24.96 0.10 -12.51
CA THR A 24 24.85 0.65 -11.15
C THR A 24 23.98 1.92 -11.08
N THR A 25 24.12 2.84 -12.03
CA THR A 25 23.32 4.07 -12.07
C THR A 25 21.88 3.80 -12.51
N VAL A 26 21.66 2.97 -13.54
CA VAL A 26 20.30 2.67 -14.05
C VAL A 26 19.46 1.89 -13.02
N GLN A 27 20.06 0.97 -12.24
CA GLN A 27 19.38 0.26 -11.15
C GLN A 27 19.04 1.16 -9.95
N LEU A 28 19.88 2.15 -9.64
CA LEU A 28 19.62 3.08 -8.54
C LEU A 28 18.45 4.04 -8.88
N PHE A 29 18.37 4.49 -10.14
CA PHE A 29 17.24 5.31 -10.60
C PHE A 29 15.92 4.52 -10.67
N SER A 30 15.95 3.24 -11.05
CA SER A 30 14.75 2.40 -11.11
C SER A 30 14.20 2.09 -9.71
N THR A 31 15.09 1.81 -8.75
CA THR A 31 14.71 1.56 -7.34
C THR A 31 14.16 2.82 -6.68
N LYS A 32 14.79 3.98 -6.85
CA LYS A 32 14.27 5.26 -6.33
C LYS A 32 12.88 5.61 -6.89
N LYS A 33 12.66 5.40 -8.19
CA LYS A 33 11.35 5.60 -8.83
C LYS A 33 10.30 4.63 -8.27
N GLN A 34 10.68 3.38 -8.02
CA GLN A 34 9.80 2.39 -7.40
C GLN A 34 9.42 2.79 -5.96
N HIS A 35 10.38 3.24 -5.15
CA HIS A 35 10.10 3.72 -3.79
C HIS A 35 9.17 4.94 -3.79
N LEU A 36 9.39 5.90 -4.70
CA LEU A 36 8.51 7.05 -4.84
C LEU A 36 7.08 6.66 -5.27
N ASN A 37 6.95 5.72 -6.22
CA ASN A 37 5.64 5.21 -6.63
C ASN A 37 4.94 4.48 -5.47
N ASN A 38 5.67 3.71 -4.68
CA ASN A 38 5.13 3.02 -3.51
C ASN A 38 4.65 4.04 -2.46
N LEU A 39 5.46 5.07 -2.18
CA LEU A 39 5.07 6.16 -1.28
C LEU A 39 3.80 6.86 -1.77
N HIS A 40 3.75 7.23 -3.05
CA HIS A 40 2.57 7.84 -3.67
C HIS A 40 1.32 6.95 -3.53
N ASN A 41 1.44 5.65 -3.81
CA ASN A 41 0.32 4.71 -3.67
C ASN A 41 -0.13 4.57 -2.22
N ASN A 42 0.79 4.52 -1.27
CA ASN A 42 0.47 4.41 0.16
C ASN A 42 -0.21 5.69 0.68
N LEU A 43 0.22 6.87 0.21
CA LEU A 43 -0.44 8.13 0.52
C LEU A 43 -1.85 8.19 -0.05
N LYS A 44 -2.05 7.76 -1.30
CA LYS A 44 -3.39 7.66 -1.91
C LYS A 44 -4.32 6.70 -1.16
N GLN A 45 -3.78 5.59 -0.64
CA GLN A 45 -4.55 4.68 0.21
C GLN A 45 -4.98 5.35 1.52
N LEU A 46 -4.08 6.10 2.17
CA LEU A 46 -4.42 6.85 3.39
C LEU A 46 -5.44 7.96 3.13
N GLU A 47 -5.34 8.65 2.00
CA GLU A 47 -6.33 9.63 1.57
C GLU A 47 -7.71 8.98 1.42
N PHE A 48 -7.79 7.86 0.71
CA PHE A 48 -9.04 7.12 0.56
C PHE A 48 -9.64 6.69 1.90
N ILE A 49 -8.81 6.14 2.81
CA ILE A 49 -9.26 5.72 4.14
C ILE A 49 -9.80 6.94 4.91
N SER A 50 -9.11 8.08 4.86
CA SER A 50 -9.53 9.30 5.55
C SER A 50 -10.87 9.83 5.01
N PHE A 51 -11.04 9.83 3.68
CA PHE A 51 -12.33 10.17 3.06
C PHE A 51 -13.43 9.20 3.48
N PHE A 52 -13.13 7.90 3.48
CA PHE A 52 -14.08 6.87 3.87
C PHE A 52 -14.53 7.04 5.33
N GLU A 53 -13.59 7.23 6.26
CA GLU A 53 -13.87 7.51 7.68
C GLU A 53 -14.77 8.74 7.83
N MET A 54 -14.44 9.86 7.16
CA MET A 54 -15.29 11.06 7.16
C MET A 54 -16.72 10.79 6.66
N HIS A 55 -16.91 9.85 5.72
CA HIS A 55 -18.23 9.45 5.25
C HIS A 55 -18.97 8.54 6.23
N LEU A 56 -18.26 7.72 7.02
CA LEU A 56 -18.82 6.90 8.07
C LEU A 56 -19.25 7.75 9.27
N ASP A 57 -18.45 8.73 9.68
CA ASP A 57 -18.76 9.63 10.81
C ASP A 57 -20.04 10.43 10.56
N LYS A 58 -20.31 10.78 9.29
CA LYS A 58 -21.57 11.43 8.87
C LYS A 58 -22.80 10.51 9.03
N LYS A 59 -22.61 9.21 9.22
CA LYS A 59 -23.65 8.19 9.32
C LYS A 59 -23.49 7.43 10.64
N ASN A 60 -23.84 8.06 11.77
CA ASN A 60 -23.93 7.51 13.14
C ASN A 60 -23.25 6.14 13.34
N GLU A 61 -22.08 6.15 14.01
CA GLU A 61 -21.21 4.99 14.24
C GLU A 61 -21.94 3.75 14.80
N ASP A 62 -23.01 3.94 15.58
CA ASP A 62 -23.87 2.89 16.16
C ASP A 62 -24.48 1.93 15.12
N LYS A 63 -24.44 2.29 13.84
CA LYS A 63 -24.96 1.47 12.73
C LYS A 63 -23.97 0.42 12.23
N TYR A 64 -22.70 0.52 12.61
CA TYR A 64 -21.66 -0.37 12.12
C TYR A 64 -21.35 -1.49 13.11
N SER A 65 -21.14 -2.70 12.60
CA SER A 65 -20.76 -3.82 13.47
C SER A 65 -19.35 -3.60 14.04
N LEU A 66 -19.13 -4.05 15.28
CA LEU A 66 -17.81 -4.00 15.92
C LEU A 66 -16.72 -4.66 15.06
N SER A 67 -17.04 -5.78 14.40
CA SER A 67 -16.12 -6.48 13.51
C SER A 67 -15.69 -5.62 12.32
N PHE A 68 -16.61 -4.83 11.76
CA PHE A 68 -16.29 -3.91 10.66
C PHE A 68 -15.32 -2.82 11.13
N LEU A 69 -15.58 -2.21 12.28
CA LEU A 69 -14.72 -1.17 12.85
C LEU A 69 -13.31 -1.71 13.15
N GLN A 70 -13.22 -2.93 13.67
CA GLN A 70 -11.93 -3.60 13.93
C GLN A 70 -11.14 -3.88 12.64
N GLU A 71 -11.80 -4.33 11.58
CA GLU A 71 -11.12 -4.57 10.29
C GLU A 71 -10.67 -3.25 9.63
N LEU A 72 -11.51 -2.21 9.71
CA LEU A 72 -11.13 -0.88 9.24
C LEU A 72 -9.88 -0.36 9.97
N GLU A 73 -9.81 -0.53 11.29
CA GLU A 73 -8.64 -0.15 12.09
C GLU A 73 -7.38 -0.89 11.64
N LYS A 74 -7.47 -2.20 11.39
CA LYS A 74 -6.32 -3.00 10.92
C LYS A 74 -5.81 -2.48 9.57
N ILE A 75 -6.72 -2.21 8.63
CA ILE A 75 -6.37 -1.67 7.30
C ILE A 75 -5.67 -0.32 7.45
N ARG A 76 -6.23 0.57 8.28
CA ARG A 76 -5.66 1.89 8.58
C ARG A 76 -4.28 1.80 9.20
N HIS A 77 -4.11 0.95 10.20
CA HIS A 77 -2.83 0.72 10.86
C HIS A 77 -1.77 0.23 9.87
N TYR A 78 -2.11 -0.76 9.03
CA TYR A 78 -1.19 -1.29 8.01
C TYR A 78 -0.79 -0.23 6.98
N ALA A 79 -1.74 0.57 6.50
CA ALA A 79 -1.47 1.67 5.58
C ALA A 79 -0.51 2.71 6.19
N LYS A 80 -0.70 3.09 7.46
CA LYS A 80 0.21 4.01 8.18
C LYS A 80 1.63 3.46 8.26
N ILE A 81 1.79 2.20 8.66
CA ILE A 81 3.11 1.56 8.77
C ILE A 81 3.81 1.48 7.41
N ASN A 82 3.09 1.13 6.34
CA ASN A 82 3.68 1.06 4.99
C ASN A 82 4.10 2.43 4.45
N THR A 83 3.30 3.47 4.73
CA THR A 83 3.68 4.84 4.41
C THR A 83 4.97 5.23 5.13
N LEU A 84 5.07 4.99 6.44
CA LEU A 84 6.29 5.29 7.21
C LEU A 84 7.52 4.58 6.66
N LYS A 85 7.41 3.28 6.38
CA LYS A 85 8.49 2.50 5.74
C LYS A 85 8.88 3.09 4.38
N SER A 86 7.89 3.47 3.58
CA SER A 86 8.14 4.03 2.24
C SER A 86 8.77 5.42 2.29
N ILE A 87 8.42 6.25 3.29
CA ILE A 87 9.09 7.53 3.56
C ILE A 87 10.57 7.29 3.90
N GLN A 88 10.87 6.29 4.73
CA GLN A 88 12.24 5.95 5.09
C GLN A 88 13.08 5.64 3.83
N TYR A 89 12.58 4.77 2.95
CA TYR A 89 13.27 4.42 1.71
C TYR A 89 13.37 5.56 0.67
N CYS A 90 12.57 6.63 0.80
CA CYS A 90 12.67 7.81 -0.06
C CYS A 90 13.63 8.88 0.47
N LYS A 91 14.00 8.82 1.76
CA LYS A 91 14.95 9.75 2.39
C LYS A 91 16.40 9.29 2.25
N GLU A 92 16.63 7.99 2.12
CA GLU A 92 17.93 7.38 1.79
C GLU A 92 18.29 7.63 0.31
#